data_AF-A0A4P9XSS1-F1
#
_entry.id   AF-A0A4P9XSS1-F1
#
_cell.length_a   1.000
_cell.length_b   1.000
_cell.length_c   1.000
_cell.angle_alpha   90.00
_cell.angle_beta   90.00
_cell.angle_gamma   90.00
#
_symmetry.space_group_name_H-M   'P 1'
#
loop_
_entity.id
_entity.type
_entity.pdbx_description
1 polymer ?
#
loop_
_entity_poly.entity_id
_entity_poly.type
_entity_poly.pdbx_seq_one_letter_code
_entity_poly.pdbx_strand_id
1 'polypeptide(L)'
;MPKEAKPRAARGTRTKKDPNAPKRALSAYMFFATDNRPRVKEENPDAQFGEIGKILGKEWKAMDEKDKKEYFQKAAEDKKRYEREMEEYNS
;
A
#
# COMPACT_ATOMS: atom_id res chain seq x y z
N MET A 1 19.37 -21.38 -8.10
CA MET A 1 19.62 -19.93 -8.25
C MET A 1 19.07 -19.21 -7.03
N PRO A 2 19.91 -18.62 -6.16
CA PRO A 2 19.45 -17.94 -4.95
C PRO A 2 18.79 -16.61 -5.33
N LYS A 3 17.58 -16.35 -4.82
CA LYS A 3 16.85 -15.10 -5.09
C LYS A 3 17.47 -13.97 -4.27
N GLU A 4 18.19 -13.07 -4.94
CA GLU A 4 18.79 -11.86 -4.37
C GLU A 4 17.75 -11.01 -3.60
N ALA A 5 17.99 -10.84 -2.30
CA ALA A 5 17.23 -9.93 -1.45
C ALA A 5 17.79 -8.51 -1.63
N LYS A 6 17.11 -7.70 -2.46
CA LYS A 6 17.41 -6.26 -2.60
C LYS A 6 17.40 -5.56 -1.22
N PRO A 7 18.37 -4.67 -0.93
CA PRO A 7 18.46 -3.99 0.36
C PRO A 7 17.21 -3.13 0.57
N ARG A 8 16.50 -3.36 1.69
CA ARG A 8 15.39 -2.49 2.11
C ARG A 8 15.97 -1.11 2.40
N ALA A 9 15.70 -0.17 1.49
CA ALA A 9 16.08 1.23 1.63
C ALA A 9 15.73 1.75 3.03
N ALA A 10 16.71 2.38 3.67
CA ALA A 10 16.61 2.99 4.98
C ALA A 10 15.34 3.84 5.06
N ARG A 11 14.58 3.63 6.14
CA ARG A 11 13.31 4.30 6.42
C ARG A 11 13.62 5.75 6.78
N GLY A 12 13.73 6.59 5.75
CA GLY A 12 13.91 8.04 5.91
C GLY A 12 12.93 8.57 6.95
N THR A 13 13.45 9.37 7.87
CA THR A 13 12.71 10.12 8.89
C THR A 13 11.47 10.71 8.22
N ARG A 14 10.27 10.29 8.64
CA ARG A 14 9.03 10.89 8.13
C ARG A 14 9.03 12.35 8.56
N THR A 15 9.46 13.23 7.67
CA THR A 15 9.24 14.66 7.76
C THR A 15 7.76 14.84 8.03
N LYS A 16 7.43 15.60 9.07
CA LYS A 16 6.06 15.90 9.50
C LYS A 16 5.31 16.37 8.25
N LYS A 17 4.44 15.51 7.70
CA LYS A 17 3.62 15.91 6.56
C LYS A 17 2.73 17.04 7.04
N ASP A 18 2.75 18.14 6.30
CA ASP A 18 1.91 19.29 6.58
C ASP A 18 0.46 18.82 6.76
N PRO A 19 -0.24 19.27 7.83
CA PRO A 19 -1.59 18.82 8.12
C PRO A 19 -2.60 19.20 7.01
N ASN A 20 -2.26 20.17 6.17
CA ASN A 20 -3.04 20.58 5.01
C ASN A 20 -2.69 19.82 3.72
N ALA A 21 -1.60 19.04 3.71
CA ALA A 21 -1.22 18.30 2.52
C ALA A 21 -2.24 17.17 2.27
N PRO A 22 -2.72 17.00 1.03
CA PRO A 22 -3.69 15.99 0.71
C PRO A 22 -3.12 14.60 1.00
N LYS A 23 -4.01 13.69 1.39
CA LYS A 23 -3.61 12.36 1.81
C LYS A 23 -3.10 11.61 0.58
N ARG A 24 -1.83 11.17 0.65
CA ARG A 24 -1.16 10.47 -0.45
C ARG A 24 -2.05 9.39 -1.09
N ALA A 25 -2.01 9.32 -2.41
CA ALA A 25 -2.69 8.27 -3.16
C ALA A 25 -2.35 6.87 -2.61
N LEU A 26 -3.37 6.03 -2.49
CA LEU A 26 -3.20 4.63 -2.16
C LEU A 26 -2.84 3.84 -3.43
N SER A 27 -1.75 3.08 -3.37
CA SER A 27 -1.36 2.16 -4.45
C SER A 27 -2.27 0.93 -4.45
N ALA A 28 -2.28 0.15 -5.55
CA ALA A 28 -3.08 -1.06 -5.69
C ALA A 28 -2.85 -2.05 -4.53
N TYR A 29 -1.58 -2.22 -4.16
CA TYR A 29 -1.19 -3.01 -3.00
C TYR A 29 -1.74 -2.46 -1.68
N MET A 30 -1.84 -1.13 -1.53
CA MET A 30 -2.39 -0.53 -0.30
C MET A 30 -3.90 -0.73 -0.20
N PHE A 31 -4.65 -0.68 -1.31
CA PHE A 31 -6.07 -1.06 -1.31
C PHE A 31 -6.23 -2.51 -0.88
N PHE A 32 -5.56 -3.43 -1.57
CA PHE A 32 -5.57 -4.86 -1.22
C PHE A 32 -5.17 -5.11 0.24
N ALA A 33 -4.07 -4.48 0.69
CA ALA A 33 -3.59 -4.64 2.05
C ALA A 33 -4.53 -4.01 3.09
N THR A 34 -5.28 -2.97 2.75
CA THR A 34 -6.25 -2.36 3.67
C THR A 34 -7.47 -3.26 3.85
N ASP A 35 -7.94 -3.86 2.76
CA ASP A 35 -9.08 -4.79 2.77
C ASP A 35 -8.72 -6.12 3.44
N ASN A 36 -7.51 -6.64 3.20
CA ASN A 36 -7.09 -7.94 3.72
C ASN A 36 -6.39 -7.87 5.08
N ARG A 37 -5.88 -6.71 5.50
CA ARG A 37 -5.30 -6.56 6.85
C ARG A 37 -6.26 -6.92 7.99
N PRO A 38 -7.54 -6.50 8.01
CA PRO A 38 -8.46 -6.94 9.07
C PRO A 38 -8.63 -8.45 9.02
N ARG A 39 -8.85 -9.05 7.83
CA ARG A 39 -8.95 -10.50 7.64
C ARG A 39 -7.74 -11.25 8.23
N VAL A 40 -6.52 -10.85 7.84
CA VAL A 40 -5.28 -11.49 8.33
C VAL A 40 -5.08 -11.25 9.83
N LYS A 41 -5.50 -10.10 10.35
CA LYS A 41 -5.44 -9.79 11.80
C LYS A 41 -6.48 -10.61 12.59
N GLU A 42 -7.64 -10.90 12.01
CA GLU A 42 -8.64 -11.77 12.64
C GLU A 42 -8.17 -13.23 12.63
N GLU A 43 -7.55 -13.68 11.54
CA GLU A 43 -6.93 -15.01 11.48
C GLU A 43 -5.69 -15.12 12.37
N ASN A 44 -4.97 -14.01 12.57
CA ASN A 44 -3.74 -13.96 13.36
C ASN A 44 -3.78 -12.74 14.31
N PRO A 45 -4.56 -12.81 15.40
CA PRO A 45 -4.70 -11.70 16.35
C PRO A 45 -3.39 -11.37 17.06
N ASP A 46 -2.51 -12.36 17.22
CA ASP A 46 -1.17 -12.22 17.82
C ASP A 46 -0.09 -11.76 16.82
N ALA A 47 -0.37 -11.81 15.51
CA ALA A 47 0.62 -11.43 14.51
C ALA A 47 0.88 -9.92 14.53
N GLN A 48 2.15 -9.55 14.58
CA GLN A 48 2.52 -8.14 14.49
C GLN A 48 2.29 -7.60 13.08
N PHE A 49 2.13 -6.27 12.96
CA PHE A 49 1.97 -5.59 11.67
C PHE A 49 3.07 -5.96 10.64
N GLY A 50 4.28 -6.26 11.12
CA GLY A 50 5.38 -6.74 10.28
C GLY A 50 5.12 -8.11 9.64
N GLU A 51 4.47 -9.03 10.35
CA GLU A 51 4.11 -10.36 9.84
C GLU A 51 2.88 -10.31 8.95
N ILE A 52 1.85 -9.54 9.34
CA ILE A 52 0.68 -9.28 8.51
C ILE A 52 1.11 -8.74 7.14
N GLY A 53 2.04 -7.77 7.12
CA GLY A 53 2.59 -7.23 5.88
C GLY A 53 3.38 -8.26 5.05
N LYS A 54 4.03 -9.25 5.67
CA LYS A 54 4.69 -10.35 4.95
C LYS A 54 3.68 -11.30 4.32
N ILE A 55 2.60 -11.63 5.04
CA ILE A 55 1.51 -12.50 4.55
C ILE A 55 0.82 -11.83 3.37
N LEU A 56 0.38 -10.59 3.54
CA LEU A 56 -0.24 -9.78 2.48
C LEU A 56 0.67 -9.61 1.27
N GLY A 57 1.99 -9.41 1.48
CA GLY A 57 2.95 -9.31 0.39
C GLY A 57 3.12 -10.61 -0.40
N LYS A 58 3.00 -11.78 0.25
CA LYS A 58 3.00 -13.08 -0.42
C LYS A 58 1.69 -13.30 -1.17
N GLU A 59 0.56 -13.01 -0.55
CA GLU A 59 -0.77 -13.17 -1.15
C GLU A 59 -0.95 -12.25 -2.36
N TRP A 60 -0.51 -10.99 -2.25
CA TRP A 60 -0.45 -10.08 -3.39
C TRP A 60 0.44 -10.61 -4.51
N LYS A 61 1.60 -11.21 -4.22
CA LYS A 61 2.42 -11.80 -5.29
C LYS A 61 1.75 -13.00 -5.94
N ALA A 62 1.05 -13.83 -5.16
CA ALA A 62 0.32 -15.00 -5.62
C ALA A 62 -0.99 -14.67 -6.35
N MET A 63 -1.57 -13.49 -6.09
CA MET A 63 -2.81 -13.03 -6.72
C MET A 63 -2.66 -12.89 -8.24
N ASP A 64 -3.73 -13.22 -8.95
CA ASP A 64 -3.79 -13.13 -10.41
C ASP A 64 -3.68 -11.69 -10.92
N GLU A 65 -3.18 -11.54 -12.15
CA GLU A 65 -3.06 -10.23 -12.79
C GLU A 65 -4.43 -9.58 -12.99
N LYS A 66 -5.50 -10.37 -13.12
CA LYS A 66 -6.88 -9.88 -13.24
C LYS A 66 -7.35 -9.17 -11.99
N ASP A 67 -7.22 -9.81 -10.83
CA ASP A 67 -7.62 -9.21 -9.55
C ASP A 67 -6.74 -8.00 -9.23
N LYS A 68 -5.43 -8.14 -9.44
CA LYS A 68 -4.49 -7.01 -9.35
C LYS A 68 -4.93 -5.85 -10.23
N LYS A 69 -5.35 -6.11 -11.47
CA LYS A 69 -5.76 -5.07 -12.43
C LYS A 69 -6.97 -4.28 -11.95
N GLU A 70 -7.91 -4.90 -11.23
CA GLU A 70 -9.01 -4.18 -10.59
C GLU A 70 -8.47 -3.23 -9.51
N TYR A 71 -7.58 -3.70 -8.63
CA TYR A 71 -6.93 -2.85 -7.63
C TYR A 71 -6.05 -1.76 -8.26
N PHE A 72 -5.40 -2.03 -9.39
CA PHE A 72 -4.64 -1.03 -10.15
C PHE A 72 -5.53 0.05 -10.75
N GLN A 73 -6.74 -0.30 -11.23
CA GLN A 73 -7.73 0.68 -11.68
C GLN A 73 -8.19 1.57 -10.52
N LYS A 74 -8.60 0.97 -9.40
CA LYS A 74 -8.97 1.72 -8.17
C LYS A 74 -7.84 2.63 -7.70
N ALA A 75 -6.61 2.14 -7.73
CA ALA A 75 -5.43 2.93 -7.39
C ALA A 75 -5.13 4.06 -8.38
N ALA A 76 -5.38 3.85 -9.67
CA ALA A 76 -5.23 4.89 -10.68
C ALA A 76 -6.27 6.00 -10.51
N GLU A 77 -7.51 5.65 -10.16
CA GLU A 77 -8.55 6.62 -9.81
C GLU A 77 -8.21 7.41 -8.54
N ASP A 78 -7.76 6.73 -7.49
CA ASP A 78 -7.32 7.39 -6.25
C ASP A 78 -6.09 8.27 -6.48
N LYS A 79 -5.17 7.83 -7.36
CA LYS A 79 -4.04 8.65 -7.80
C LYS A 79 -4.50 9.93 -8.49
N LYS A 80 -5.49 9.85 -9.38
CA LYS A 80 -6.07 11.05 -10.01
C LYS A 80 -6.74 11.98 -9.01
N ARG A 81 -7.47 11.44 -8.02
CA ARG A 81 -8.03 12.24 -6.91
C ARG A 81 -6.91 12.98 -6.18
N TYR A 82 -5.88 12.26 -5.77
CA TYR A 82 -4.75 12.84 -5.06
C TYR A 82 -4.00 13.88 -5.90
N GLU A 83 -3.80 13.64 -7.20
CA GLU A 83 -3.16 14.60 -8.10
C GLU A 83 -3.98 15.90 -8.15
N ARG A 84 -5.31 15.82 -8.32
CA ARG A 84 -6.18 17.01 -8.29
C ARG A 84 -6.12 17.73 -6.94
N GLU A 85 -6.27 17.01 -5.83
CA GLU A 85 -6.20 17.61 -4.49
C GLU A 85 -4.82 18.24 -4.24
N MET A 86 -3.75 17.66 -4.77
CA MET A 86 -2.37 18.16 -4.66
C MET A 86 -2.16 19.41 -5.52
N GLU A 87 -2.76 19.47 -6.71
CA GLU A 87 -2.77 20.68 -7.54
C GLU A 87 -3.52 21.83 -6.85
N GLU A 88 -4.66 21.55 -6.21
CA GLU A 88 -5.40 22.53 -5.40
C GLU A 88 -4.60 22.96 -4.16
N TYR A 89 -3.91 22.03 -3.51
CA TYR A 89 -3.06 22.34 -2.34
C TYR A 89 -1.80 23.16 -2.71
N ASN A 90 -1.30 22.99 -3.93
CA ASN A 90 -0.10 23.67 -4.41
C ASN A 90 -0.42 24.99 -5.17
N SER A 91 -1.70 25.36 -5.30
CA SER A 91 -2.15 26.64 -5.87
C SER A 91 -2.34 27.73 -4.82
#